data_AF-A0AAJ4XBC0-F1
#
_entry.id   AF-A0AAJ4XBC0-F1
#
_cell.length_a   1.000
_cell.length_b   1.000
_cell.length_c   1.000
_cell.angle_alpha   90.00
_cell.angle_beta   90.00
_cell.angle_gamma   90.00
#
_symmetry.space_group_name_H-M   'P 1'
#
loop_
_entity.id
_entity.type
_entity.pdbx_description
1 polymer ?
#
loop_
_entity_poly.entity_id
_entity_poly.type
_entity_poly.pdbx_seq_one_letter_code
_entity_poly.pdbx_strand_id
1 'polypeptide(L)'
;MKRLNILAIGLFLSHALLFSCGKDNYDAPNANLTGKVTYKGAAVGVRGSNNSVRLQLWQDGYALKNPIDVFVTQDGSFSAALFNGTYKLVTVPGNGPWKSKSDTMTVQLNGNTNIDFPVDLYYDLKDIKYQLNGNNLTATFNVEKLDPSKTLDDVNLLVGKTKFVDLGHFLKRANKSGDSNGNVTLTLDIGPELQANPILFARVAAKINGITEAIYDANIHQVK
;
A
#
# COMPACT_ATOMS: atom_id res chain seq x y z
N MET A 1 -40.35 -13.35 -67.25
CA MET A 1 -40.37 -13.42 -65.77
C MET A 1 -39.14 -14.16 -65.28
N LYS A 2 -38.09 -13.45 -64.82
CA LYS A 2 -36.91 -14.07 -64.21
C LYS A 2 -37.28 -14.48 -62.78
N ARG A 3 -37.39 -15.78 -62.51
CA ARG A 3 -37.62 -16.28 -61.14
C ARG A 3 -36.32 -16.06 -60.36
N LEU A 4 -36.31 -15.06 -59.49
CA LEU A 4 -35.20 -14.83 -58.58
C LEU A 4 -35.17 -16.03 -57.61
N ASN A 5 -34.12 -16.84 -57.67
CA ASN A 5 -33.96 -18.04 -56.84
C ASN A 5 -33.69 -17.62 -55.38
N ILE A 6 -34.77 -17.39 -54.64
CA ILE A 6 -34.76 -17.02 -53.20
C ILE A 6 -34.01 -18.08 -52.37
N LEU A 7 -33.99 -19.35 -52.82
CA LEU A 7 -33.25 -20.44 -52.16
C LEU A 7 -31.73 -20.24 -52.14
N ALA A 8 -31.16 -19.65 -53.20
CA ALA A 8 -29.70 -19.47 -53.30
C ALA A 8 -29.20 -18.31 -52.41
N ILE A 9 -30.04 -17.29 -52.20
CA ILE A 9 -29.74 -16.14 -51.34
C ILE A 9 -29.86 -16.52 -49.85
N GLY A 10 -30.84 -17.37 -49.50
CA GLY A 10 -30.99 -17.88 -48.13
C GLY A 10 -29.83 -18.79 -47.69
N LEU A 11 -29.29 -19.60 -48.59
CA LEU A 11 -28.18 -20.50 -48.27
C LEU A 11 -26.87 -19.73 -48.04
N PHE A 12 -26.62 -18.65 -48.79
CA PHE A 12 -25.42 -17.81 -48.61
C PHE A 12 -25.49 -16.96 -47.33
N LEU A 13 -26.68 -16.51 -46.92
CA LEU A 13 -26.88 -15.73 -45.70
C LEU A 13 -26.79 -16.59 -44.42
N SER A 14 -27.09 -17.89 -44.51
CA SER A 14 -26.98 -18.85 -43.40
C SER A 14 -25.54 -19.27 -43.06
N HIS A 15 -24.60 -19.20 -44.00
CA HIS A 15 -23.18 -19.53 -43.76
C HIS A 15 -22.38 -18.36 -43.17
N ALA A 16 -22.88 -17.12 -43.28
CA ALA A 16 -22.24 -15.95 -42.67
C ALA A 16 -22.49 -15.85 -41.14
N LEU A 17 -23.48 -16.58 -40.61
CA LEU A 17 -23.84 -16.56 -39.18
C LEU A 17 -23.02 -17.55 -38.34
N LEU A 18 -22.26 -18.47 -38.96
CA LEU A 18 -21.44 -19.45 -38.23
C LEU A 18 -19.99 -19.00 -37.99
N PHE A 19 -19.59 -17.83 -38.48
CA PHE A 19 -18.28 -17.23 -38.22
C PHE A 19 -18.30 -16.11 -37.17
N SER A 20 -19.43 -15.88 -36.50
CA SER A 20 -19.55 -14.87 -35.45
C SER A 20 -19.57 -15.49 -34.05
N CYS A 21 -18.40 -15.97 -33.59
CA CYS A 21 -18.10 -16.06 -32.15
C CYS A 21 -16.60 -16.32 -31.86
N GLY A 22 -15.70 -15.63 -32.56
CA GLY A 22 -14.32 -15.47 -32.09
C GLY A 22 -14.22 -14.28 -31.15
N LYS A 23 -15.00 -14.26 -30.07
CA LYS A 23 -15.06 -13.10 -29.17
C LYS A 23 -13.88 -13.15 -28.21
N ASP A 24 -12.74 -12.63 -28.68
CA ASP A 24 -11.86 -11.72 -27.94
C ASP A 24 -11.78 -11.95 -26.41
N ASN A 25 -11.38 -13.15 -25.99
CA ASN A 25 -11.17 -13.46 -24.58
C ASN A 25 -9.68 -13.70 -24.38
N TYR A 26 -8.95 -12.63 -24.08
CA TYR A 26 -7.68 -12.81 -23.39
C TYR A 26 -7.95 -13.58 -22.10
N ASP A 27 -7.13 -14.60 -21.82
CA ASP A 27 -7.24 -15.34 -20.57
C ASP A 27 -7.18 -14.38 -19.38
N ALA A 28 -7.90 -14.66 -18.31
CA ALA A 28 -7.76 -13.89 -17.09
C ALA A 28 -6.37 -14.15 -16.45
N PRO A 29 -5.83 -13.19 -15.68
CA PRO A 29 -4.66 -13.42 -14.84
C PRO A 29 -4.80 -14.72 -14.03
N ASN A 30 -3.78 -15.57 -14.08
CA ASN A 30 -3.79 -16.91 -13.48
C ASN A 30 -2.78 -17.08 -12.34
N ALA A 31 -2.14 -16.00 -11.91
CA ALA A 31 -1.14 -15.97 -10.86
C ALA A 31 -1.44 -14.85 -9.86
N ASN A 32 -1.07 -15.07 -8.59
CA ASN A 32 -1.15 -14.05 -7.55
C ASN A 32 0.23 -13.80 -6.98
N LEU A 33 0.69 -12.56 -7.06
CA LEU A 33 1.83 -12.09 -6.30
C LEU A 33 1.31 -11.50 -4.99
N THR A 34 1.76 -12.04 -3.86
CA THR A 34 1.54 -11.44 -2.53
C THR A 34 2.88 -11.13 -1.88
N GLY A 35 2.87 -10.23 -0.91
CA GLY A 35 4.08 -9.97 -0.16
C GLY A 35 3.96 -8.90 0.90
N LYS A 36 5.10 -8.56 1.49
CA LYS A 36 5.24 -7.43 2.42
C LYS A 36 6.45 -6.58 2.06
N VAL A 37 6.29 -5.26 2.19
CA VAL A 37 7.41 -4.34 2.23
C VAL A 37 8.07 -4.46 3.60
N THR A 38 9.37 -4.75 3.64
CA THR A 38 10.08 -5.04 4.88
C THR A 38 11.34 -4.23 5.08
N TYR A 39 11.69 -3.99 6.34
CA TYR A 39 13.00 -3.51 6.77
C TYR A 39 13.54 -4.47 7.82
N LYS A 40 14.72 -5.06 7.57
CA LYS A 40 15.32 -6.10 8.43
C LYS A 40 14.35 -7.24 8.80
N GLY A 41 13.48 -7.62 7.86
CA GLY A 41 12.48 -8.68 8.03
C GLY A 41 11.18 -8.27 8.74
N ALA A 42 11.09 -7.05 9.29
CA ALA A 42 9.86 -6.52 9.88
C ALA A 42 9.05 -5.77 8.82
N ALA A 43 7.72 -5.85 8.90
CA ALA A 43 6.83 -5.13 7.99
C ALA A 43 6.88 -3.62 8.22
N VAL A 44 6.88 -2.84 7.13
CA VAL A 44 6.90 -1.38 7.20
C VAL A 44 5.48 -0.83 7.16
N GLY A 45 5.09 -0.13 8.22
CA GLY A 45 3.79 0.53 8.30
C GLY A 45 3.73 1.76 7.40
N VAL A 46 2.70 1.81 6.55
CA VAL A 46 2.46 2.95 5.63
C VAL A 46 1.05 3.50 5.78
N ARG A 47 0.77 4.58 5.04
CA ARG A 47 -0.56 5.17 4.95
C ARG A 47 -1.56 4.15 4.38
N GLY A 48 -2.69 3.99 5.06
CA GLY A 48 -3.72 3.01 4.69
C GLY A 48 -4.82 3.54 3.77
N SER A 49 -4.95 4.87 3.67
CA SER A 49 -5.98 5.52 2.87
C SER A 49 -5.53 5.88 1.45
N ASN A 50 -6.52 5.98 0.55
CA ASN A 50 -6.41 6.56 -0.79
C ASN A 50 -5.37 5.92 -1.73
N ASN A 51 -4.99 4.66 -1.50
CA ASN A 51 -4.00 3.97 -2.32
C ASN A 51 -2.68 4.78 -2.45
N SER A 52 -2.31 5.47 -1.36
CA SER A 52 -1.28 6.51 -1.39
C SER A 52 0.12 5.94 -1.63
N VAL A 53 0.38 4.70 -1.22
CA VAL A 53 1.69 4.05 -1.35
C VAL A 53 1.61 2.90 -2.34
N ARG A 54 2.55 2.85 -3.29
CA ARG A 54 2.60 1.81 -4.30
C ARG A 54 4.02 1.43 -4.69
N LEU A 55 4.14 0.19 -5.14
CA LEU A 55 5.26 -0.33 -5.90
C LEU A 55 4.87 -0.40 -7.37
N GLN A 56 5.85 -0.66 -8.24
CA GLN A 56 5.62 -0.88 -9.66
C GLN A 56 6.23 -2.19 -10.12
N LEU A 57 5.45 -2.95 -10.88
CA LEU A 57 5.92 -4.10 -11.63
C LEU A 57 6.16 -3.71 -13.07
N TRP A 58 7.35 -4.02 -13.57
CA TRP A 58 7.73 -3.84 -14.96
C TRP A 58 7.95 -5.19 -15.62
N GLN A 59 7.48 -5.33 -16.85
CA GLN A 59 7.69 -6.51 -17.67
C GLN A 59 8.43 -6.13 -18.95
N ASP A 60 9.52 -6.81 -19.22
CA ASP A 60 10.26 -6.65 -20.48
C ASP A 60 9.53 -7.39 -21.62
N GLY A 61 9.80 -7.03 -22.87
CA GLY A 61 9.29 -7.75 -24.05
C GLY A 61 7.98 -7.22 -24.65
N TYR A 62 7.36 -6.21 -24.04
CA TYR A 62 6.20 -5.51 -24.61
C TYR A 62 6.61 -4.20 -25.28
N ALA A 63 5.98 -3.87 -26.42
CA ALA A 63 6.21 -2.61 -27.13
C ALA A 63 5.81 -1.38 -26.29
N LEU A 64 4.76 -1.52 -25.48
CA LEU A 64 4.33 -0.53 -24.49
C LEU A 64 4.95 -0.87 -23.14
N LYS A 65 5.81 0.02 -22.62
CA LYS A 65 6.44 -0.11 -21.30
C LYS A 65 5.62 0.63 -20.25
N ASN A 66 4.43 0.11 -19.93
CA ASN A 66 3.60 0.65 -18.86
C ASN A 66 3.78 -0.21 -17.59
N PRO A 67 4.06 0.40 -16.43
CA PRO A 67 4.12 -0.35 -15.18
C PRO A 67 2.73 -0.78 -14.73
N ILE A 68 2.70 -1.84 -13.94
CA ILE A 68 1.53 -2.23 -13.15
C ILE A 68 1.75 -1.70 -11.73
N ASP A 69 0.89 -0.78 -11.29
CA ASP A 69 0.94 -0.26 -9.92
C ASP A 69 0.40 -1.33 -8.94
N VAL A 70 1.16 -1.59 -7.88
CA VAL A 70 0.80 -2.52 -6.79
C VAL A 70 0.71 -1.73 -5.50
N PHE A 71 -0.50 -1.58 -4.97
CA PHE A 71 -0.74 -0.76 -3.78
C PHE A 71 -0.33 -1.49 -2.50
N VAL A 72 0.32 -0.76 -1.60
CA VAL A 72 0.76 -1.24 -0.30
C VAL A 72 -0.29 -0.86 0.74
N THR A 73 -0.76 -1.83 1.51
CA THR A 73 -1.72 -1.63 2.60
C THR A 73 -1.02 -1.14 3.85
N GLN A 74 -1.80 -0.66 4.83
CA GLN A 74 -1.26 -0.03 6.03
C GLN A 74 -0.28 -0.88 6.85
N ASP A 75 -0.43 -2.21 6.81
CA ASP A 75 0.43 -3.18 7.49
C ASP A 75 1.68 -3.57 6.66
N GLY A 76 1.91 -2.88 5.54
CA GLY A 76 3.02 -3.12 4.63
C GLY A 76 2.78 -4.25 3.63
N SER A 77 1.63 -4.93 3.67
CA SER A 77 1.34 -5.99 2.71
C SER A 77 0.93 -5.46 1.34
N PHE A 78 1.08 -6.29 0.31
CA PHE A 78 0.65 -5.97 -1.03
C PHE A 78 0.19 -7.24 -1.76
N SER A 79 -0.66 -7.06 -2.78
CA SER A 79 -1.15 -8.16 -3.61
C SER A 79 -1.46 -7.67 -5.02
N ALA A 80 -1.18 -8.52 -6.03
CA ALA A 80 -1.54 -8.29 -7.42
C ALA A 80 -1.88 -9.60 -8.13
N ALA A 81 -2.99 -9.61 -8.87
CA ALA A 81 -3.34 -10.69 -9.80
C ALA A 81 -2.69 -10.41 -11.16
N LEU A 82 -1.90 -11.35 -11.67
CA LEU A 82 -1.01 -11.18 -12.81
C LEU A 82 -0.99 -12.46 -13.67
N PHE A 83 -0.38 -12.39 -14.84
CA PHE A 83 -0.04 -13.60 -15.60
C PHE A 83 1.27 -14.18 -15.12
N ASN A 84 1.47 -15.48 -15.31
CA ASN A 84 2.79 -16.08 -15.14
C ASN A 84 3.83 -15.36 -16.00
N GLY A 85 5.02 -15.14 -15.44
CA GLY A 85 6.09 -14.45 -16.14
C GLY A 85 7.16 -13.88 -15.22
N THR A 86 8.14 -13.22 -15.83
CA THR A 86 9.20 -12.53 -15.09
C THR A 86 8.89 -11.04 -15.02
N TYR A 87 8.85 -10.52 -13.81
CA TYR A 87 8.62 -9.10 -13.53
C TYR A 87 9.82 -8.49 -12.79
N LYS A 88 9.93 -7.17 -12.86
CA LYS A 88 10.83 -6.36 -12.04
C LYS A 88 9.99 -5.50 -11.10
N LEU A 89 10.08 -5.78 -9.80
CA LEU A 89 9.42 -5.01 -8.75
C LEU A 89 10.32 -3.86 -8.28
N VAL A 90 9.79 -2.64 -8.29
CA VAL A 90 10.53 -1.42 -7.95
C VAL A 90 9.71 -0.49 -7.06
N THR A 91 10.40 0.33 -6.28
CA THR A 91 9.80 1.47 -5.58
C THR A 91 9.51 2.61 -6.54
N VAL A 92 8.45 3.38 -6.31
CA VAL A 92 8.23 4.66 -7.00
C VAL A 92 9.01 5.76 -6.27
N PRO A 93 9.90 6.53 -6.95
CA PRO A 93 10.68 7.57 -6.30
C PRO A 93 9.82 8.59 -5.55
N GLY A 94 10.16 8.85 -4.29
CA GLY A 94 9.42 9.75 -3.40
C GLY A 94 8.06 9.23 -2.89
N ASN A 95 7.66 8.01 -3.26
CA ASN A 95 6.43 7.38 -2.79
C ASN A 95 6.72 6.25 -1.79
N GLY A 96 6.44 6.56 -0.53
CA GLY A 96 6.76 5.70 0.62
C GLY A 96 7.91 6.26 1.48
N PRO A 97 8.02 5.84 2.75
CA PRO A 97 9.00 6.36 3.71
C PRO A 97 10.40 5.72 3.57
N TRP A 98 10.79 5.34 2.35
CA TRP A 98 12.05 4.65 2.04
C TRP A 98 12.86 5.38 0.98
N LYS A 99 14.16 5.10 0.98
CA LYS A 99 15.11 5.55 -0.03
C LYS A 99 14.69 5.01 -1.40
N SER A 100 14.80 5.85 -2.41
CA SER A 100 14.64 5.42 -3.79
C SER A 100 15.81 4.50 -4.16
N LYS A 101 15.51 3.27 -4.57
CA LYS A 101 16.52 2.33 -5.09
C LYS A 101 16.59 2.45 -6.61
N SER A 102 17.80 2.44 -7.15
CA SER A 102 18.03 2.29 -8.59
C SER A 102 17.88 0.84 -9.05
N ASP A 103 18.10 -0.11 -8.14
CA ASP A 103 18.03 -1.54 -8.42
C ASP A 103 16.58 -2.07 -8.35
N THR A 104 16.33 -3.15 -9.08
CA THR A 104 15.02 -3.78 -9.23
C THR A 104 15.06 -5.20 -8.69
N MET A 105 14.02 -5.62 -7.96
CA MET A 105 13.89 -7.02 -7.55
C MET A 105 13.25 -7.82 -8.67
N THR A 106 13.96 -8.83 -9.20
CA THR A 106 13.36 -9.73 -10.20
C THR A 106 12.44 -10.73 -9.50
N VAL A 107 11.24 -10.91 -10.04
CA VAL A 107 10.20 -11.83 -9.54
C VAL A 107 9.84 -12.81 -10.65
N GLN A 108 10.14 -14.10 -10.45
CA GLN A 108 9.61 -15.17 -11.30
C GLN A 108 8.25 -15.60 -10.76
N LEU A 109 7.18 -15.17 -11.43
CA LEU A 109 5.82 -15.47 -11.04
C LEU A 109 5.34 -16.75 -11.74
N ASN A 110 5.06 -17.78 -10.96
CA ASN A 110 4.47 -19.03 -11.42
C ASN A 110 3.37 -19.47 -10.44
N GLY A 111 2.11 -19.15 -10.76
CA GLY A 111 0.97 -19.32 -9.88
C GLY A 111 1.03 -18.40 -8.66
N ASN A 112 0.64 -18.89 -7.49
CA ASN A 112 0.71 -18.11 -6.25
C ASN A 112 2.17 -18.00 -5.78
N THR A 113 2.70 -16.78 -5.73
CA THR A 113 4.06 -16.49 -5.30
C THR A 113 4.03 -15.45 -4.17
N ASN A 114 4.69 -15.75 -3.06
CA ASN A 114 4.78 -14.85 -1.90
C ASN A 114 6.23 -14.38 -1.73
N ILE A 115 6.46 -13.07 -1.62
CA ILE A 115 7.79 -12.48 -1.49
C ILE A 115 7.85 -11.41 -0.39
N ASP A 116 9.03 -11.23 0.19
CA ASP A 116 9.34 -10.00 0.92
C ASP A 116 10.07 -9.04 0.01
N PHE A 117 9.70 -7.76 0.06
CA PHE A 117 10.33 -6.69 -0.69
C PHE A 117 11.11 -5.76 0.26
N PRO A 118 12.44 -5.95 0.40
CA PRO A 118 13.24 -5.21 1.37
C PRO A 118 13.55 -3.78 0.91
N VAL A 119 13.23 -2.81 1.75
CA VAL A 119 13.51 -1.38 1.54
C VAL A 119 14.55 -0.86 2.50
N ASP A 120 15.16 0.29 2.16
CA ASP A 120 16.03 1.03 3.07
C ASP A 120 15.26 2.26 3.57
N LEU A 121 15.00 2.33 4.86
CA LEU A 121 14.21 3.42 5.46
C LEU A 121 15.07 4.67 5.71
N TYR A 122 14.39 5.82 5.80
CA TYR A 122 15.00 7.06 6.32
C TYR A 122 14.99 7.10 7.85
N TYR A 123 13.90 6.64 8.44
CA TYR A 123 13.67 6.51 9.88
C TYR A 123 12.96 5.19 10.16
N ASP A 124 13.22 4.59 11.31
CA ASP A 124 12.50 3.43 11.82
C ASP A 124 11.79 3.77 13.15
N LEU A 125 10.66 3.12 13.42
CA LEU A 125 9.88 3.30 14.64
C LEU A 125 9.88 2.00 15.43
N LYS A 126 10.47 2.01 16.63
CA LYS A 126 10.68 0.82 17.46
C LYS A 126 10.04 0.94 18.82
N ASP A 127 9.88 -0.21 19.48
CA ASP A 127 9.43 -0.31 20.87
C ASP A 127 8.14 0.45 21.18
N ILE A 128 7.23 0.46 20.19
CA ILE A 128 5.98 1.22 20.24
C ILE A 128 5.06 0.60 21.27
N LYS A 129 4.60 1.42 22.23
CA LYS A 129 3.64 1.03 23.26
C LYS A 129 2.59 2.11 23.39
N TYR A 130 1.35 1.69 23.63
CA TYR A 130 0.22 2.55 23.91
C TYR A 130 -0.34 2.21 25.29
N GLN A 131 -0.72 3.22 26.06
CA GLN A 131 -1.32 3.06 27.36
C GLN A 131 -2.43 4.09 27.57
N LEU A 132 -3.63 3.62 27.90
CA LEU A 132 -4.74 4.47 28.31
C LEU A 132 -4.83 4.53 29.83
N ASN A 133 -4.70 5.72 30.41
CA ASN A 133 -4.85 5.97 31.84
C ASN A 133 -5.94 7.03 32.07
N GLY A 134 -7.13 6.59 32.52
CA GLY A 134 -8.31 7.44 32.56
C GLY A 134 -8.66 7.92 31.15
N ASN A 135 -8.59 9.24 30.93
CA ASN A 135 -8.84 9.83 29.62
C ASN A 135 -7.58 10.01 28.77
N ASN A 136 -6.38 9.83 29.34
CA ASN A 136 -5.13 10.13 28.67
C ASN A 136 -4.57 8.89 27.97
N LEU A 137 -4.53 8.93 26.64
CA LEU A 137 -3.80 7.97 25.82
C LEU A 137 -2.36 8.45 25.66
N THR A 138 -1.41 7.66 26.14
CA THR A 138 0.03 7.88 25.98
C THR A 138 0.62 6.87 25.01
N ALA A 139 1.42 7.34 24.06
CA ALA A 139 2.26 6.49 23.23
C ALA A 139 3.74 6.76 23.53
N THR A 140 4.51 5.69 23.75
CA THR A 140 5.97 5.74 23.91
C THR A 140 6.62 4.89 22.82
N PHE A 141 7.63 5.42 22.15
CA PHE A 141 8.33 4.73 21.05
C PHE A 141 9.73 5.30 20.85
N ASN A 142 10.59 4.55 20.18
CA ASN A 142 11.92 4.99 19.75
C ASN A 142 11.86 5.38 18.27
N VAL A 143 12.36 6.58 17.95
CA VAL A 143 12.57 7.05 16.59
C VAL A 143 14.05 6.88 16.26
N GLU A 144 14.38 5.95 15.37
CA GLU A 144 15.75 5.71 14.93
C GLU A 144 16.00 6.43 13.60
N LYS A 145 16.91 7.41 13.59
CA LYS A 145 17.36 8.03 12.35
C LYS A 145 18.34 7.10 11.61
N LEU A 146 17.97 6.69 10.40
CA LEU A 146 18.77 5.81 9.54
C LEU A 146 19.45 6.55 8.37
N ASP A 147 18.94 7.73 8.02
CA ASP A 147 19.52 8.60 7.00
C ASP A 147 19.78 10.00 7.54
N PRO A 148 21.05 10.42 7.71
CA PRO A 148 21.39 11.74 8.24
C PRO A 148 21.04 12.88 7.29
N SER A 149 20.79 12.61 6.01
CA SER A 149 20.39 13.63 5.03
C SER A 149 18.92 14.05 5.16
N LYS A 150 18.14 13.38 6.01
CA LYS A 150 16.73 13.69 6.26
C LYS A 150 16.49 14.18 7.69
N THR A 151 15.46 15.00 7.80
CA THR A 151 14.88 15.49 9.06
C THR A 151 13.41 15.12 9.10
N LEU A 152 12.81 15.11 10.29
CA LEU A 152 11.36 15.02 10.45
C LEU A 152 10.72 16.42 10.47
N ASP A 153 9.52 16.51 9.88
CA ASP A 153 8.62 17.64 10.08
C ASP A 153 7.94 17.52 11.46
N ASP A 154 7.46 16.33 11.79
CA ASP A 154 6.84 16.00 13.07
C ASP A 154 6.77 14.48 13.35
N VAL A 155 6.56 14.15 14.62
CA VAL A 155 6.12 12.83 15.10
C VAL A 155 4.74 12.95 15.72
N ASN A 156 3.90 11.94 15.52
CA ASN A 156 2.46 12.03 15.75
C ASN A 156 1.94 10.82 16.53
N LEU A 157 0.96 11.07 17.39
CA LEU A 157 0.02 10.09 17.93
C LEU A 157 -1.36 10.44 17.36
N LEU A 158 -1.95 9.51 16.61
CA LEU A 158 -3.22 9.66 15.93
C LEU A 158 -4.26 8.75 16.57
N VAL A 159 -5.51 9.21 16.64
CA VAL A 159 -6.65 8.42 17.08
C VAL A 159 -7.74 8.48 16.01
N GLY A 160 -8.42 7.36 15.75
CA GLY A 160 -9.50 7.26 14.77
C GLY A 160 -10.60 6.28 15.19
N LYS A 161 -11.73 6.34 14.47
CA LYS A 161 -12.91 5.50 14.74
C LYS A 161 -12.88 4.15 14.02
N THR A 162 -11.91 3.96 13.13
CA THR A 162 -11.75 2.75 12.31
C THR A 162 -10.28 2.32 12.34
N LYS A 163 -9.99 1.11 11.84
CA LYS A 163 -8.62 0.60 11.71
C LYS A 163 -7.75 1.44 10.75
N PHE A 164 -8.34 2.28 9.92
CA PHE A 164 -7.60 3.22 9.07
C PHE A 164 -7.33 4.48 9.89
N VAL A 165 -6.11 4.61 10.39
CA VAL A 165 -5.64 5.78 11.14
C VAL A 165 -4.33 6.23 10.51
N ASP A 166 -4.33 7.39 9.88
CA ASP A 166 -3.16 7.96 9.22
C ASP A 166 -3.24 9.50 9.14
N LEU A 167 -2.18 10.16 8.65
CA LEU A 167 -2.13 11.63 8.64
C LEU A 167 -3.17 12.30 7.73
N GLY A 168 -3.81 11.55 6.82
CA GLY A 168 -4.96 12.04 6.05
C GLY A 168 -6.31 11.59 6.60
N HIS A 169 -6.33 10.70 7.60
CA HIS A 169 -7.56 10.18 8.19
C HIS A 169 -7.38 9.91 9.69
N PHE A 170 -7.73 10.90 10.51
CA PHE A 170 -7.73 10.81 11.97
C PHE A 170 -8.89 11.62 12.56
N LEU A 171 -9.30 11.24 13.77
CA LEU A 171 -10.27 11.97 14.59
C LEU A 171 -9.59 13.01 15.49
N LYS A 172 -8.49 12.62 16.13
CA LYS A 172 -7.73 13.48 17.04
C LYS A 172 -6.24 13.18 16.95
N ARG A 173 -5.40 14.18 17.26
CA ARG A 173 -3.95 14.11 17.12
C ARG A 173 -3.23 14.85 18.24
N ALA A 174 -2.14 14.25 18.74
CA ALA A 174 -1.06 14.95 19.40
C ALA A 174 0.20 14.83 18.53
N ASN A 175 1.03 15.87 18.49
CA ASN A 175 2.28 15.84 17.74
C ASN A 175 3.39 16.61 18.44
N LYS A 176 4.63 16.26 18.11
CA LYS A 176 5.83 17.04 18.42
C LYS A 176 6.48 17.43 17.10
N SER A 177 6.54 18.73 16.83
CA SER A 177 7.15 19.28 15.62
C SER A 177 8.68 19.29 15.69
N GLY A 178 9.29 19.29 14.52
CA GLY A 178 10.73 19.28 14.33
C GLY A 178 11.33 17.87 14.39
N ASP A 179 12.63 17.84 14.11
CA ASP A 179 13.38 16.60 14.04
C ASP A 179 13.41 15.88 15.40
N SER A 180 13.34 14.54 15.37
CA SER A 180 13.33 13.70 16.56
C SER A 180 14.20 12.46 16.34
N ASN A 181 14.94 12.07 17.38
CA ASN A 181 15.75 10.86 17.43
C ASN A 181 15.79 10.35 18.87
N GLY A 182 15.72 9.03 19.05
CA GLY A 182 15.64 8.38 20.36
C GLY A 182 14.20 8.27 20.88
N ASN A 183 14.06 8.22 22.22
CA ASN A 183 12.76 8.00 22.85
C ASN A 183 11.83 9.21 22.71
N VAL A 184 10.59 8.95 22.33
CA VAL A 184 9.50 9.91 22.21
C VAL A 184 8.33 9.44 23.05
N THR A 185 7.72 10.38 23.78
CA THR A 185 6.46 10.19 24.48
C THR A 185 5.47 11.25 24.03
N LEU A 186 4.29 10.84 23.58
CA LEU A 186 3.17 11.72 23.24
C LEU A 186 1.95 11.33 24.05
N THR A 187 1.24 12.31 24.62
CA THR A 187 0.01 12.10 25.38
C THR A 187 -1.11 12.91 24.78
N LEU A 188 -2.30 12.30 24.71
CA LEU A 188 -3.52 12.91 24.20
C LEU A 188 -4.69 12.59 25.13
N ASP A 189 -5.38 13.62 25.64
CA ASP A 189 -6.68 13.44 26.30
C ASP A 189 -7.72 13.07 25.24
N ILE A 190 -8.36 11.91 25.38
CA ILE A 190 -9.41 11.38 24.49
C ILE A 190 -10.73 11.12 25.22
N GLY A 191 -10.97 11.76 26.37
CA GLY A 191 -12.17 11.56 27.19
C GLY A 191 -13.49 11.69 26.41
N PRO A 192 -13.71 12.78 25.66
CA PRO A 192 -14.90 12.94 24.83
C PRO A 192 -15.03 11.84 23.76
N GLU A 193 -13.93 11.45 23.13
CA GLU A 193 -13.93 10.42 22.10
C GLU A 193 -14.26 9.03 22.67
N LEU A 194 -13.76 8.72 23.88
CA LEU A 194 -14.07 7.48 24.60
C LEU A 194 -15.55 7.38 24.97
N GLN A 195 -16.19 8.51 25.31
CA GLN A 195 -17.62 8.53 25.62
C GLN A 195 -18.47 8.41 24.35
N ALA A 196 -18.10 9.13 23.28
CA ALA A 196 -18.92 9.24 22.07
C ALA A 196 -18.80 8.04 21.12
N ASN A 197 -17.72 7.24 21.19
CA ASN A 197 -17.46 6.18 20.22
C ASN A 197 -17.34 4.81 20.91
N PRO A 198 -17.96 3.74 20.36
CA PRO A 198 -17.88 2.40 20.93
C PRO A 198 -16.52 1.74 20.72
N ILE A 199 -15.80 2.15 19.67
CA ILE A 199 -14.50 1.62 19.28
C ILE A 199 -13.57 2.77 18.91
N LEU A 200 -12.29 2.65 19.29
CA LEU A 200 -11.25 3.62 18.92
C LEU A 200 -9.95 2.88 18.60
N PHE A 201 -9.21 3.42 17.64
CA PHE A 201 -7.90 2.95 17.25
C PHE A 201 -6.88 4.06 17.39
N ALA A 202 -5.63 3.70 17.65
CA ALA A 202 -4.49 4.60 17.71
C ALA A 202 -3.34 4.11 16.84
N ARG A 203 -2.55 5.08 16.37
CA ARG A 203 -1.37 4.81 15.55
C ARG A 203 -0.35 5.93 15.68
N VAL A 204 0.93 5.60 15.84
CA VAL A 204 2.02 6.58 15.75
C VAL A 204 2.56 6.71 14.34
N ALA A 205 3.06 7.89 14.00
CA ALA A 205 3.65 8.19 12.70
C ALA A 205 4.80 9.20 12.78
N ALA A 206 5.75 9.13 11.86
CA ALA A 206 6.79 10.15 11.69
C ALA A 206 6.79 10.68 10.25
N LYS A 207 6.55 11.99 10.11
CA LYS A 207 6.53 12.68 8.82
C LYS A 207 7.92 13.16 8.47
N ILE A 208 8.46 12.66 7.36
CA ILE A 208 9.81 12.97 6.91
C ILE A 208 9.77 14.17 5.97
N ASN A 209 10.65 15.15 6.21
CA ASN A 209 10.74 16.35 5.41
C ASN A 209 11.09 16.02 3.95
N GLY A 210 10.30 16.58 3.02
CA GLY A 210 10.49 16.38 1.58
C GLY A 210 10.16 14.98 1.06
N ILE A 211 9.55 14.11 1.88
CA ILE A 211 9.02 12.81 1.44
C ILE A 211 7.50 12.84 1.55
N THR A 212 6.78 12.41 0.51
CA THR A 212 5.32 12.51 0.44
C THR A 212 4.63 11.73 1.56
N GLU A 213 5.15 10.55 1.89
CA GLU A 213 4.54 9.62 2.84
C GLU A 213 5.32 9.52 4.14
N ALA A 214 4.58 9.37 5.24
CA ALA A 214 5.14 9.13 6.57
C ALA A 214 5.40 7.63 6.80
N ILE A 215 6.26 7.32 7.76
CA ILE A 215 6.34 5.98 8.34
C ILE A 215 5.35 5.87 9.50
N TYR A 216 4.72 4.71 9.65
CA TYR A 216 3.72 4.44 10.68
C TYR A 216 4.06 3.15 11.44
N ASP A 217 3.46 2.99 12.62
CA ASP A 217 3.35 1.69 13.26
C ASP A 217 2.64 0.69 12.32
N ALA A 218 3.26 -0.44 12.00
CA ALA A 218 2.64 -1.47 11.15
C ALA A 218 1.43 -2.13 11.87
N ASN A 219 1.40 -2.11 13.20
CA ASN A 219 0.33 -2.67 14.01
C ASN A 219 -0.62 -1.55 14.46
N ILE A 220 -1.89 -1.68 14.14
CA ILE A 220 -2.89 -0.68 14.56
C ILE A 220 -3.38 -1.06 15.95
N HIS A 221 -3.24 -0.15 16.91
CA HIS A 221 -3.64 -0.39 18.28
C HIS A 221 -5.13 -0.12 18.46
N GLN A 222 -5.90 -1.08 18.97
CA GLN A 222 -7.27 -0.83 19.43
C GLN A 222 -7.20 -0.30 20.87
N VAL A 223 -7.69 0.92 21.06
CA VAL A 223 -7.71 1.64 22.35
C VAL A 223 -8.91 1.20 23.20
N LYS A 224 -10.06 1.04 22.55
CA LYS A 224 -11.36 0.64 23.10
C LYS A 224 -12.01 -0.29 22.09
#